data_AF-A0ABD7HIE0-F1
#
_entry.id   AF-A0ABD7HIE0-F1
#
_cell.length_a   1.000
_cell.length_b   1.000
_cell.length_c   1.000
_cell.angle_alpha   90.00
_cell.angle_beta   90.00
_cell.angle_gamma   90.00
#
_symmetry.space_group_name_H-M   'P 1'
#
loop_
_entity.id
_entity.type
_entity.pdbx_description
1 polymer ?
#
loop_
_entity_poly.entity_id
_entity_poly.type
_entity_poly.pdbx_seq_one_letter_code
_entity_poly.pdbx_strand_id
1 'polypeptide(L)' 'NCHSHLGHVFEGEGYPTPTDQRYCINSICLTLQPQ' A
#
# COMPACT_ATOMS: atom_id res chain seq x y z
N ASN A 1 -5.26 10.11 13.06
CA ASN A 1 -4.25 9.09 12.69
C ASN A 1 -4.36 7.96 13.71
N CYS A 2 -4.70 6.74 13.29
CA CYS A 2 -5.04 5.63 14.19
C CYS A 2 -3.83 4.75 14.57
N HIS A 3 -2.64 5.02 14.02
CA HIS A 3 -1.41 4.26 14.27
C HIS A 3 -1.51 2.75 14.01
N SER A 4 -2.52 2.30 13.24
CA SER A 4 -2.69 0.89 12.92
C SER A 4 -1.66 0.45 11.88
N HIS A 5 -1.12 -0.76 12.05
CA HIS A 5 -0.21 -1.35 11.08
C HIS A 5 -0.99 -1.86 9.85
N LEU A 6 -0.81 -1.19 8.71
CA LEU A 6 -1.51 -1.49 7.45
C LEU A 6 -0.77 -2.49 6.56
N GLY A 7 0.57 -2.55 6.67
CA GLY A 7 1.43 -3.34 5.81
C GLY A 7 2.77 -2.65 5.55
N HIS A 8 3.35 -2.90 4.37
CA HIS A 8 4.71 -2.46 4.04
C HIS A 8 4.74 -1.70 2.70
N VAL A 9 5.72 -0.82 2.56
CA VAL A 9 6.12 -0.21 1.29
C VAL A 9 7.49 -0.75 0.90
N PHE A 10 7.65 -1.08 -0.39
CA PHE A 10 8.92 -1.48 -0.98
C PHE A 10 9.32 -0.46 -2.05
N GLU A 11 10.60 -0.14 -2.14
CA GLU A 11 11.16 0.84 -3.07
C GLU A 11 12.27 0.20 -3.91
N GLY A 12 12.47 0.69 -5.15
CA GLY A 12 13.59 0.26 -5.99
C GLY A 12 13.38 -1.10 -6.66
N GLU A 13 12.13 -1.54 -6.82
CA GLU A 13 11.79 -2.81 -7.49
C GLU A 13 11.81 -2.69 -9.02
N GLY A 14 11.96 -1.47 -9.57
CA GLY A 14 12.10 -1.22 -11.00
C GLY A 14 10.77 -1.13 -11.76
N TYR A 15 9.67 -0.79 -11.10
CA TYR A 15 8.39 -0.53 -11.75
C TYR A 15 8.43 0.76 -12.57
N PRO A 16 7.76 0.82 -13.74
CA PRO A 16 7.69 2.01 -14.58
C PRO A 16 6.69 3.03 -14.02
N THR A 17 6.83 3.38 -12.75
CA THR A 17 6.03 4.38 -12.04
C THR A 17 6.95 5.45 -11.47
N PRO A 18 6.52 6.71 -11.35
CA PRO A 18 7.40 7.80 -10.92
C PRO A 18 8.03 7.61 -9.53
N THR A 19 7.36 6.86 -8.65
CA THR A 19 7.81 6.62 -7.27
C THR A 19 8.53 5.29 -7.09
N ASP A 20 8.36 4.34 -8.01
CA ASP A 20 8.84 2.96 -7.89
C ASP A 20 8.54 2.34 -6.51
N GLN A 21 7.34 2.61 -6.00
CA GLN A 21 6.87 2.19 -4.68
C GLN A 21 5.76 1.14 -4.81
N ARG A 22 5.97 -0.04 -4.22
CA ARG A 22 4.94 -1.07 -4.11
C ARG A 22 4.36 -1.07 -2.71
N TYR A 23 3.08 -0.70 -2.61
CA TYR A 23 2.30 -0.74 -1.38
C TYR A 23 1.65 -2.11 -1.22
N CYS A 24 2.11 -2.90 -0.25
CA CYS A 24 1.51 -4.17 0.12
C CYS A 24 0.67 -3.98 1.38
N ILE A 25 -0.63 -3.72 1.19
CA ILE A 25 -1.57 -3.42 2.27
C ILE A 25 -2.47 -4.63 2.55
N ASN A 26 -2.65 -4.96 3.82
CA ASN A 26 -3.53 -6.05 4.22
C ASN A 26 -5.00 -5.65 4.02
N SER A 27 -5.77 -6.48 3.32
CA SER A 27 -7.19 -6.25 3.09
C SER A 27 -8.01 -6.19 4.39
N ILE A 28 -7.59 -6.88 5.45
CA ILE A 28 -8.27 -6.82 6.76
C ILE A 28 -8.22 -5.43 7.38
N CYS A 29 -7.26 -4.60 6.97
CA CYS A 29 -7.08 -3.25 7.47
C CYS A 29 -7.90 -2.20 6.70
N LEU A 30 -8.58 -2.60 5.62
CA LEU A 30 -9.32 -1.70 4.73
C LEU A 30 -10.77 -2.19 4.52
N THR A 31 -11.65 -1.29 4.12
CA THR A 31 -12.99 -1.61 3.64
C THR A 31 -13.14 -1.02 2.24
N LEU A 32 -13.53 -1.84 1.27
CA LEU A 32 -13.78 -1.39 -0.10
C LEU A 32 -15.13 -0.69 -0.18
N GLN A 33 -15.15 0.53 -0.70
CA GLN A 33 -16.39 1.21 -1.10
C GLN A 33 -16.57 1.07 -2.62
N PRO A 34 -17.60 0.35 -3.09
CA PRO A 34 -17.87 0.25 -4.53
C PRO A 34 -18.34 1.58 -5.10
N GLN A 35 -18.04 1.82 -6.39
CA GLN A 35 -18.49 2.98 -7.16
C GLN A 35 -19.61 2.59 -8.13
#